data_AF-A0A2V9UKX8-F1
#
_entry.id   AF-A0A2V9UKX8-F1
#
_cell.length_a   1.000
_cell.length_b   1.000
_cell.length_c   1.000
_cell.angle_alpha   90.00
_cell.angle_beta   90.00
_cell.angle_gamma   90.00
#
_symmetry.space_group_name_H-M   'P 1'
#
loop_
_entity.id
_entity.type
_entity.pdbx_description
1 polymer ?
#
loop_
_entity_poly.entity_id
_entity_poly.type
_entity_poly.pdbx_seq_one_letter_code
_entity_poly.pdbx_strand_id
1 'polypeptide(L)'
;MLILKRIAGLASLTVLAFLIHGYHPYAEDAEIYLPGVLKILNPTLFPLNAEFFSQHAGNTLYPNLIAASVKLSHLSLPWVAFLWQIASIFLLLAATWRLAAVLFEEEEARWAAAALMATLLTLPVAGTALYIFDQYLNPRNLAAFAALFAVESVLRHKYGALALWLLFAAAVHPLMASFAIAFCIWLMVLDRYPLPFLGFGAVLPFGVTLDPPPRAYHEVALRQSYFYLLRWEWYEWIGLIAPIILFWLAARWARRREMRNLELVSRAMVPFILLAAVSALVLSIPARFEALARLEPLRCLALTYMLLIVIGAGLLSRLLRNRLQLSLVLLVPLGIGMYFEQRALFPASAHIEWPWARPRNPWAQAFEWIRANTPVDALFALNPDHMNLPGEDENGFRARAERSMLADMVKDKGAASMFPPLATQWWEQVQDAKNFQHLQKADFDRLRQKYGVSWVVVQQPGLAGIDCPYENSAVRVCRID
;
A
#
# COMPACT_ATOMS: atom_id res chain seq x y z
N MET A 1 0.59 26.47 25.28
CA MET A 1 -0.02 27.13 24.10
C MET A 1 0.62 26.74 22.76
N LEU A 2 1.95 26.76 22.62
CA LEU A 2 2.65 26.43 21.35
C LEU A 2 2.43 24.98 20.87
N ILE A 3 2.47 24.01 21.79
CA ILE A 3 2.23 22.59 21.46
C ILE A 3 0.81 22.38 20.93
N LEU A 4 -0.19 23.00 21.57
CA LEU A 4 -1.58 22.89 21.15
C LEU A 4 -1.81 23.46 19.74
N LYS A 5 -1.19 24.61 19.43
CA LYS A 5 -1.22 25.20 18.07
C LYS A 5 -0.65 24.24 17.01
N ARG A 6 0.45 23.54 17.32
CA ARG A 6 1.06 22.56 16.41
C ARG A 6 0.18 21.33 16.21
N ILE A 7 -0.40 20.80 17.28
CA ILE A 7 -1.33 19.68 17.20
C ILE A 7 -2.55 20.08 16.36
N ALA A 8 -3.12 21.26 16.60
CA ALA A 8 -4.25 21.76 15.83
C ALA A 8 -3.92 21.98 14.34
N GLY A 9 -2.73 22.50 14.02
CA GLY A 9 -2.27 22.67 12.64
C GLY A 9 -2.09 21.33 11.93
N LEU A 10 -1.45 20.35 12.58
CA LEU A 10 -1.30 19.00 12.03
C LEU A 10 -2.66 18.31 11.85
N ALA A 11 -3.57 18.43 12.82
CA ALA A 11 -4.92 17.89 12.72
C ALA A 11 -5.70 18.53 11.55
N SER A 12 -5.54 19.83 11.32
CA SER A 12 -6.16 20.53 10.19
C SER A 12 -5.60 20.01 8.85
N LEU A 13 -4.29 19.80 8.76
CA LEU A 13 -3.67 19.18 7.58
C LEU A 13 -4.09 17.72 7.39
N THR A 14 -4.30 16.96 8.47
CA THR A 14 -4.85 15.60 8.41
C THR A 14 -6.25 15.59 7.82
N VAL A 15 -7.13 16.49 8.27
CA VAL A 15 -8.47 16.62 7.70
C VAL A 15 -8.41 17.02 6.23
N LEU A 16 -7.56 17.99 5.88
CA LEU A 16 -7.39 18.40 4.48
C LEU A 16 -6.88 17.25 3.60
N ALA A 17 -5.85 16.53 4.05
CA ALA A 17 -5.30 15.37 3.33
C ALA A 17 -6.37 14.30 3.12
N PHE A 18 -7.14 13.99 4.17
CA PHE A 18 -8.26 13.05 4.08
C PHE A 18 -9.32 13.49 3.06
N LEU A 19 -9.66 14.78 3.01
CA LEU A 19 -10.63 15.30 2.03
C LEU A 19 -10.08 15.28 0.60
N ILE A 20 -8.80 15.57 0.39
CA ILE A 20 -8.16 15.50 -0.93
C ILE A 20 -8.12 14.06 -1.42
N HIS A 21 -7.62 13.15 -0.59
CA HIS A 21 -7.25 11.81 -1.03
C HIS A 21 -8.36 10.78 -0.92
N GLY A 22 -9.43 11.05 -0.17
CA GLY A 22 -10.56 10.14 -0.01
C GLY A 22 -10.28 9.00 0.98
N TYR A 23 -11.24 8.08 1.08
CA TYR A 23 -11.15 6.91 1.96
C TYR A 23 -11.95 5.74 1.42
N HIS A 24 -11.28 4.62 1.19
CA HIS A 24 -11.80 3.44 0.50
C HIS A 24 -11.46 2.16 1.28
N PRO A 25 -12.11 1.89 2.43
CA PRO A 25 -11.66 0.90 3.43
C PRO A 25 -11.51 -0.52 2.91
N TYR A 26 -12.19 -0.86 1.82
CA TYR A 26 -12.22 -2.21 1.26
C TYR A 26 -11.52 -2.30 -0.09
N ALA A 27 -10.94 -1.22 -0.59
CA ALA A 27 -10.29 -1.23 -1.89
C ALA A 27 -8.93 -1.92 -1.84
N GLU A 28 -8.49 -2.42 -2.99
CA GLU A 28 -7.08 -2.74 -3.24
C GLU A 28 -6.53 -3.81 -2.27
N ASP A 29 -5.37 -3.58 -1.63
CA ASP A 29 -4.72 -4.54 -0.75
C ASP A 29 -5.49 -4.75 0.57
N ALA A 30 -6.57 -3.99 0.81
CA ALA A 30 -7.49 -4.28 1.92
C ALA A 30 -8.06 -5.70 1.82
N GLU A 31 -8.21 -6.24 0.59
CA GLU A 31 -8.61 -7.62 0.34
C GLU A 31 -7.62 -8.65 0.91
N ILE A 32 -6.35 -8.28 1.08
CA ILE A 32 -5.34 -9.16 1.66
C ILE A 32 -5.29 -8.98 3.18
N TYR A 33 -5.39 -7.75 3.68
CA TYR A 33 -5.13 -7.47 5.08
C TYR A 33 -6.36 -7.55 5.99
N LEU A 34 -7.53 -7.09 5.53
CA LEU A 34 -8.75 -7.10 6.35
C LEU A 34 -9.29 -8.51 6.63
N PRO A 35 -9.27 -9.48 5.70
CA PRO A 35 -9.69 -10.84 6.00
C PRO A 35 -8.89 -11.49 7.14
N GLY A 36 -7.61 -11.15 7.28
CA GLY A 36 -6.79 -11.54 8.43
C GLY A 36 -7.33 -11.01 9.76
N VAL A 37 -7.74 -9.74 9.81
CA VAL A 37 -8.37 -9.12 11.00
C VAL A 37 -9.71 -9.80 11.30
N LEU A 38 -10.54 -9.95 10.27
CA LEU A 38 -11.86 -10.58 10.35
C LEU A 38 -11.76 -12.02 10.87
N LYS A 39 -10.80 -12.81 10.40
CA LYS A 39 -10.57 -14.19 10.86
C LYS A 39 -10.16 -14.26 12.34
N ILE A 40 -9.40 -13.28 12.86
CA ILE A 40 -9.06 -13.20 14.28
C ILE A 40 -10.29 -12.82 15.14
N LEU A 41 -11.15 -11.96 14.61
CA LEU A 41 -12.38 -11.54 15.30
C LEU A 41 -13.45 -12.64 15.26
N ASN A 42 -13.55 -13.36 14.15
CA ASN A 42 -14.45 -14.48 13.95
C ASN A 42 -13.72 -15.64 13.21
N PRO A 43 -13.26 -16.66 13.94
CA PRO A 43 -12.51 -17.79 13.36
C PRO A 43 -13.28 -18.62 12.34
N THR A 44 -14.62 -18.55 12.31
CA THR A 44 -15.44 -19.34 11.38
C THR A 44 -15.46 -18.74 9.97
N LEU A 45 -15.10 -17.46 9.80
CA LEU A 45 -15.04 -16.81 8.48
C LEU A 45 -13.97 -17.46 7.61
N PHE A 46 -14.18 -17.52 6.29
CA PHE A 46 -13.21 -18.04 5.32
C PHE A 46 -12.71 -19.48 5.64
N PRO A 47 -13.57 -20.50 5.62
CA PRO A 47 -13.11 -21.89 5.80
C PRO A 47 -12.31 -22.41 4.59
N LEU A 48 -12.48 -21.80 3.42
CA LEU A 48 -11.85 -22.19 2.16
C LEU A 48 -10.99 -21.04 1.60
N ASN A 49 -9.87 -21.38 0.95
CA ASN A 49 -8.97 -20.43 0.30
C ASN A 49 -8.42 -19.33 1.23
N ALA A 50 -8.31 -19.61 2.53
CA ALA A 50 -7.79 -18.64 3.50
C ALA A 50 -6.29 -18.39 3.32
N GLU A 51 -5.57 -19.35 2.76
CA GLU A 51 -4.14 -19.32 2.47
C GLU A 51 -3.70 -18.13 1.61
N PHE A 52 -4.58 -17.61 0.74
CA PHE A 52 -4.28 -16.44 -0.10
C PHE A 52 -4.12 -15.14 0.70
N PHE A 53 -4.71 -15.04 1.90
CA PHE A 53 -4.48 -13.89 2.78
C PHE A 53 -3.75 -14.25 4.07
N SER A 54 -3.87 -15.49 4.55
CA SER A 54 -3.33 -15.91 5.85
C SER A 54 -1.81 -15.92 5.88
N GLN A 55 -1.15 -16.20 4.75
CA GLN A 55 0.32 -16.15 4.66
C GLN A 55 0.84 -14.72 4.87
N HIS A 56 0.17 -13.73 4.31
CA HIS A 56 0.47 -12.32 4.60
C HIS A 56 0.12 -11.99 6.04
N ALA A 57 -1.11 -12.28 6.47
CA ALA A 57 -1.62 -11.94 7.80
C ALA A 57 -0.82 -12.58 8.95
N GLY A 58 -0.29 -13.79 8.77
CA GLY A 58 0.49 -14.51 9.79
C GLY A 58 1.91 -13.97 9.99
N ASN A 59 2.45 -13.22 9.02
CA ASN A 59 3.81 -12.68 9.06
C ASN A 59 3.87 -11.19 9.48
N THR A 60 2.78 -10.66 10.05
CA THR A 60 2.70 -9.28 10.54
C THR A 60 1.90 -9.18 11.85
N LEU A 61 2.24 -8.20 12.68
CA LEU A 61 1.47 -7.79 13.85
C LEU A 61 0.16 -7.08 13.47
N TYR A 62 0.02 -6.59 12.24
CA TYR A 62 -1.10 -5.73 11.82
C TYR A 62 -2.48 -6.34 12.13
N PRO A 63 -2.81 -7.59 11.72
CA PRO A 63 -4.13 -8.14 11.99
C PRO A 63 -4.45 -8.23 13.48
N ASN A 64 -3.46 -8.63 14.28
CA ASN A 64 -3.57 -8.72 15.73
C ASN A 64 -3.76 -7.34 16.38
N LEU A 65 -3.01 -6.33 15.94
CA LEU A 65 -3.10 -4.96 16.44
C LEU A 65 -4.49 -4.36 16.20
N ILE A 66 -5.02 -4.50 14.98
CA ILE A 66 -6.34 -3.98 14.62
C ILE A 66 -7.45 -4.77 15.33
N ALA A 67 -7.36 -6.10 15.37
CA ALA A 67 -8.34 -6.93 16.10
C ALA A 67 -8.33 -6.64 17.61
N ALA A 68 -7.16 -6.43 18.22
CA ALA A 68 -7.05 -6.00 19.61
C ALA A 68 -7.68 -4.62 19.82
N SER A 69 -7.50 -3.69 18.88
CA SER A 69 -8.13 -2.36 18.93
C SER A 69 -9.66 -2.45 18.89
N VAL A 70 -10.24 -3.35 18.08
CA VAL A 70 -11.68 -3.66 18.08
C VAL A 70 -12.13 -4.21 19.44
N LYS A 71 -11.43 -5.21 19.98
CA LYS A 71 -11.78 -5.83 21.26
C LYS A 71 -11.70 -4.86 22.44
N LEU A 72 -10.70 -3.97 22.46
CA LEU A 72 -10.47 -3.01 23.55
C LEU A 72 -11.37 -1.78 23.48
N SER A 73 -11.67 -1.28 22.28
CA SER A 73 -12.52 -0.09 22.11
C SER A 73 -14.02 -0.41 22.08
N HIS A 74 -14.37 -1.68 21.83
CA HIS A 74 -15.75 -2.13 21.56
C HIS A 74 -16.40 -1.44 20.34
N LEU A 75 -15.62 -0.79 19.49
CA LEU A 75 -16.07 -0.22 18.21
C LEU A 75 -16.07 -1.30 17.12
N SER A 76 -16.94 -1.16 16.12
CA SER A 76 -16.93 -2.05 14.96
C SER A 76 -15.65 -1.89 14.13
N LEU A 77 -15.27 -2.93 13.38
CA LEU A 77 -14.07 -2.91 12.53
C LEU A 77 -14.03 -1.70 11.57
N PRO A 78 -15.12 -1.30 10.88
CA PRO A 78 -15.12 -0.10 10.05
C PRO A 78 -14.70 1.17 10.79
N TRP A 79 -15.18 1.36 12.04
CA TRP A 79 -14.79 2.51 12.86
C TRP A 79 -13.33 2.45 13.28
N VAL A 80 -12.85 1.28 13.70
CA VAL A 80 -11.45 1.10 14.08
C VAL A 80 -10.51 1.34 12.90
N ALA A 81 -10.84 0.80 11.72
CA ALA A 81 -10.07 1.01 10.50
C ALA A 81 -10.01 2.50 10.12
N PHE A 82 -11.14 3.20 10.22
CA PHE A 82 -11.23 4.64 9.97
C PHE A 82 -10.39 5.46 10.95
N LEU A 83 -10.51 5.20 12.25
CA LEU A 83 -9.74 5.91 13.28
C LEU A 83 -8.23 5.68 13.12
N TRP A 84 -7.82 4.45 12.82
CA TRP A 84 -6.42 4.13 12.54
C TRP A 84 -5.92 4.79 11.26
N GLN A 85 -6.75 4.92 10.21
CA GLN A 85 -6.38 5.65 9.01
C GLN A 85 -6.09 7.12 9.32
N ILE A 86 -7.00 7.79 10.04
CA ILE A 86 -6.82 9.19 10.47
C ILE A 86 -5.58 9.34 11.37
N ALA A 87 -5.40 8.44 12.34
CA ALA A 87 -4.24 8.43 13.22
C ALA A 87 -2.94 8.25 12.45
N SER A 88 -2.92 7.38 11.44
CA SER A 88 -1.74 7.10 10.62
C SER A 88 -1.35 8.30 9.75
N ILE A 89 -2.33 8.99 9.14
CA ILE A 89 -2.09 10.26 8.43
C ILE A 89 -1.51 11.29 9.40
N PHE A 90 -2.13 11.49 10.56
CA PHE A 90 -1.64 12.43 11.56
C PHE A 90 -0.21 12.13 12.01
N LEU A 91 0.10 10.87 12.31
CA LEU A 91 1.43 10.43 12.72
C LEU A 91 2.47 10.59 11.61
N LEU A 92 2.10 10.34 10.35
CA LEU A 92 2.97 10.60 9.21
C LEU A 92 3.30 12.09 9.10
N LEU A 93 2.29 12.97 9.15
CA LEU A 93 2.50 14.42 9.10
C LEU A 93 3.31 14.93 10.31
N ALA A 94 3.09 14.36 11.49
CA ALA A 94 3.88 14.66 12.68
C ALA A 94 5.35 14.22 12.51
N ALA A 95 5.60 13.05 11.94
CA ALA A 95 6.94 12.56 11.63
C ALA A 95 7.63 13.45 10.58
N THR A 96 6.91 13.83 9.51
CA THR A 96 7.36 14.77 8.48
C THR A 96 7.76 16.12 9.09
N TRP A 97 6.89 16.72 9.91
CA TRP A 97 7.17 18.01 10.55
C TRP A 97 8.38 17.93 11.48
N ARG A 98 8.49 16.85 12.26
CA ARG A 98 9.61 16.65 13.19
C ARG A 98 10.94 16.39 12.49
N LEU A 99 10.92 15.63 11.40
CA LEU A 99 12.09 15.41 10.56
C LEU A 99 12.53 16.73 9.91
N ALA A 100 11.59 17.49 9.35
CA ALA A 100 11.87 18.82 8.80
C ALA A 100 12.48 19.75 9.86
N ALA A 101 12.08 19.65 11.13
CA ALA A 101 12.65 20.43 12.23
C ALA A 101 14.11 20.09 12.57
N VAL A 102 14.64 18.97 12.08
CA VAL A 102 16.06 18.58 12.21
C VAL A 102 16.87 18.97 10.97
N LEU A 103 16.19 19.18 9.84
CA LEU A 103 16.80 19.54 8.56
C LEU A 103 16.82 21.05 8.32
N PHE A 104 15.85 21.79 8.89
CA PHE A 104 15.64 23.21 8.67
C PHE A 104 15.42 23.97 9.99
N GLU A 105 16.02 25.15 10.08
CA GLU A 105 15.89 26.07 11.22
C GLU A 105 14.55 26.82 11.16
N GLU A 106 14.12 27.18 9.95
CA GLU A 106 12.90 27.95 9.69
C GLU A 106 11.64 27.14 10.02
N GLU A 107 10.68 27.73 10.75
CA GLU A 107 9.42 27.07 11.10
C GLU A 107 8.52 26.89 9.86
N GLU A 108 8.58 27.82 8.92
CA GLU A 108 7.83 27.79 7.67
C GLU A 108 8.23 26.61 6.80
N ALA A 109 9.52 26.25 6.77
CA ALA A 109 10.00 25.07 6.03
C ALA A 109 9.41 23.77 6.59
N ARG A 110 9.17 23.71 7.91
CA ARG A 110 8.57 22.54 8.57
C ARG A 110 7.10 22.39 8.21
N TRP A 111 6.38 23.51 8.21
CA TRP A 111 4.97 23.53 7.79
C TRP A 111 4.81 23.31 6.29
N ALA A 112 5.73 23.82 5.45
CA ALA A 112 5.75 23.54 4.02
C ALA A 112 5.96 22.05 3.75
N ALA A 113 6.86 21.38 4.47
CA ALA A 113 7.06 19.94 4.37
C ALA A 113 5.80 19.15 4.76
N ALA A 114 5.16 19.50 5.89
CA ALA A 114 3.93 18.84 6.32
C ALA A 114 2.77 19.11 5.33
N ALA A 115 2.63 20.32 4.81
CA ALA A 115 1.58 20.68 3.87
C ALA A 115 1.77 19.99 2.51
N LEU A 116 3.00 19.93 1.98
CA LEU A 116 3.28 19.24 0.73
C LEU A 116 3.07 17.73 0.87
N MET A 117 3.48 17.12 1.99
CA MET A 117 3.20 15.71 2.30
C MET A 117 1.69 15.46 2.36
N ALA A 118 0.95 16.30 3.08
CA ALA A 118 -0.51 16.22 3.18
C ALA A 118 -1.23 16.34 1.83
N THR A 119 -0.60 17.01 0.85
CA THR A 119 -1.16 17.21 -0.49
C THR A 119 -0.85 16.05 -1.45
N LEU A 120 0.20 15.26 -1.19
CA LEU A 120 0.76 14.28 -2.12
C LEU A 120 0.73 12.84 -1.58
N LEU A 121 -0.14 12.52 -0.62
CA LEU A 121 -0.19 11.19 0.00
C LEU A 121 -0.37 10.09 -1.05
N THR A 122 -1.24 10.30 -2.02
CA THR A 122 -1.54 9.30 -3.07
C THR A 122 -0.68 9.47 -4.32
N LEU A 123 0.47 10.13 -4.21
CA LEU A 123 1.41 10.23 -5.34
C LEU A 123 2.01 8.83 -5.62
N PRO A 124 1.91 8.32 -6.87
CA PRO A 124 2.56 7.07 -7.25
C PRO A 124 4.08 7.17 -7.12
N VAL A 125 4.70 6.11 -6.60
CA VAL A 125 6.14 6.00 -6.40
C VAL A 125 6.73 5.26 -7.60
N ALA A 126 7.00 6.00 -8.68
CA ALA A 126 7.49 5.45 -9.94
C ALA A 126 6.66 4.23 -10.40
N GLY A 127 7.28 3.18 -10.93
CA GLY A 127 6.61 1.94 -11.34
C GLY A 127 6.53 0.88 -10.24
N THR A 128 6.58 1.25 -8.96
CA THR A 128 6.62 0.28 -7.84
C THR A 128 5.25 -0.24 -7.40
N ALA A 129 4.16 0.23 -8.02
CA ALA A 129 2.78 -0.01 -7.58
C ALA A 129 2.51 0.41 -6.12
N LEU A 130 3.26 1.41 -5.62
CA LEU A 130 3.06 1.99 -4.31
C LEU A 130 2.62 3.45 -4.43
N TYR A 131 1.71 3.86 -3.54
CA TYR A 131 1.57 5.26 -3.17
C TYR A 131 2.50 5.61 -2.01
N ILE A 132 2.70 6.91 -1.76
CA ILE A 132 3.38 7.35 -0.53
C ILE A 132 2.58 6.90 0.71
N PHE A 133 1.25 7.00 0.62
CA PHE A 133 0.31 6.59 1.64
C PHE A 133 -1.03 6.25 0.98
N ASP A 134 -1.57 5.07 1.32
CA ASP A 134 -2.74 4.52 0.66
C ASP A 134 -4.06 5.06 1.25
N GLN A 135 -5.13 5.07 0.45
CA GLN A 135 -6.47 5.58 0.80
C GLN A 135 -7.26 4.63 1.73
N TYR A 136 -6.64 3.56 2.18
CA TYR A 136 -7.18 2.54 3.06
C TYR A 136 -6.14 2.14 4.09
N LEU A 137 -6.60 1.62 5.23
CA LEU A 137 -5.69 1.21 6.28
C LEU A 137 -4.98 -0.09 5.88
N ASN A 138 -3.65 -0.07 5.92
CA ASN A 138 -2.82 -1.23 5.69
C ASN A 138 -1.51 -1.15 6.51
N PRO A 139 -0.69 -2.21 6.52
CA PRO A 139 0.56 -2.20 7.28
C PRO A 139 1.62 -1.22 6.73
N ARG A 140 1.58 -0.84 5.44
CA ARG A 140 2.52 0.13 4.84
C ARG A 140 2.32 1.51 5.45
N ASN A 141 1.07 1.95 5.62
CA ASN A 141 0.73 3.24 6.25
C ASN A 141 1.32 3.36 7.66
N LEU A 142 1.31 2.27 8.43
CA LEU A 142 1.91 2.22 9.77
C LEU A 142 3.44 2.22 9.73
N ALA A 143 4.04 1.46 8.81
CA ALA A 143 5.48 1.41 8.65
C ALA A 143 6.05 2.75 8.12
N ALA A 144 5.30 3.50 7.32
CA ALA A 144 5.73 4.77 6.73
C ALA A 144 6.04 5.85 7.78
N PHE A 145 5.11 6.11 8.72
CA PHE A 145 5.38 7.10 9.77
C PHE A 145 6.50 6.65 10.70
N ALA A 146 6.59 5.35 10.99
CA ALA A 146 7.63 4.78 11.85
C ALA A 146 9.01 4.92 11.19
N ALA A 147 9.11 4.71 9.88
CA ALA A 147 10.34 4.92 9.12
C ALA A 147 10.82 6.39 9.18
N LEU A 148 9.91 7.37 9.04
CA LEU A 148 10.28 8.79 9.16
C LEU A 148 10.71 9.17 10.58
N PHE A 149 10.01 8.66 11.62
CA PHE A 149 10.44 8.86 13.00
C PHE A 149 11.79 8.19 13.30
N ALA A 150 12.08 7.04 12.70
CA ALA A 150 13.38 6.38 12.81
C ALA A 150 14.49 7.25 12.22
N VAL A 151 14.32 7.78 11.00
CA VAL A 151 15.29 8.70 10.39
C VAL A 151 15.48 9.96 11.25
N GLU A 152 14.40 10.55 11.76
CA GLU A 152 14.48 11.69 12.69
C GLU A 152 15.26 11.34 13.97
N SER A 153 15.05 10.13 14.50
CA SER A 153 15.72 9.65 15.70
C SER A 153 17.22 9.43 15.48
N VAL A 154 17.63 8.94 14.31
CA VAL A 154 19.06 8.83 13.93
C VAL A 154 19.70 10.21 13.97
N LEU A 155 19.10 11.20 13.30
CA LEU A 155 19.65 12.55 13.19
C LEU A 155 19.68 13.31 14.53
N ARG A 156 18.83 12.92 15.50
CA ARG A 156 18.86 13.45 16.88
C ARG A 156 19.71 12.60 17.84
N HIS A 157 20.37 11.54 17.37
CA HIS A 157 21.10 10.56 18.18
C HIS A 157 20.25 9.91 19.30
N LYS A 158 18.93 9.77 19.08
CA LYS A 158 17.98 9.15 20.03
C LYS A 158 17.81 7.66 19.73
N TYR A 159 18.84 6.87 20.03
CA TYR A 159 18.89 5.45 19.65
C TYR A 159 17.80 4.58 20.29
N GLY A 160 17.31 4.92 21.49
CA GLY A 160 16.16 4.22 22.09
C GLY A 160 14.86 4.40 21.29
N ALA A 161 14.58 5.63 20.85
CA ALA A 161 13.44 5.91 19.99
C ALA A 161 13.61 5.28 18.60
N LEU A 162 14.83 5.32 18.04
CA LEU A 162 15.17 4.63 16.79
C LEU A 162 14.83 3.13 16.87
N ALA A 163 15.30 2.44 17.91
CA ALA A 163 15.03 1.02 18.10
C ALA A 163 13.52 0.74 18.21
N LEU A 164 12.79 1.55 19.00
CA LEU A 164 11.33 1.41 19.12
C LEU A 164 10.62 1.52 17.76
N TRP A 165 10.93 2.55 16.97
CA TRP A 165 10.27 2.78 15.68
C TRP A 165 10.63 1.71 14.65
N LEU A 166 11.88 1.28 14.58
CA LEU A 166 12.30 0.21 13.67
C LEU A 166 11.72 -1.16 14.07
N LEU A 167 11.64 -1.47 15.37
CA LEU A 167 10.99 -2.69 15.85
C LEU A 167 9.49 -2.68 15.56
N PHE A 168 8.81 -1.54 15.77
CA PHE A 168 7.41 -1.38 15.40
C PHE A 168 7.20 -1.55 13.89
N ALA A 169 8.01 -0.87 13.07
CA ALA A 169 7.94 -1.00 11.61
C ALA A 169 8.19 -2.45 11.17
N ALA A 170 9.18 -3.14 11.75
CA ALA A 170 9.50 -4.52 11.42
C ALA A 170 8.39 -5.49 11.83
N ALA A 171 7.77 -5.28 12.99
CA ALA A 171 6.65 -6.09 13.44
C ALA A 171 5.41 -5.92 12.55
N VAL A 172 5.17 -4.72 12.03
CA VAL A 172 3.98 -4.41 11.22
C VAL A 172 4.20 -4.69 9.73
N HIS A 173 5.36 -4.38 9.18
CA HIS A 173 5.66 -4.64 7.77
C HIS A 173 7.15 -4.95 7.56
N PRO A 174 7.58 -6.23 7.65
CA PRO A 174 8.98 -6.63 7.59
C PRO A 174 9.74 -6.14 6.34
N LEU A 175 9.11 -6.22 5.16
CA LEU A 175 9.74 -5.77 3.90
C LEU A 175 10.02 -4.26 3.89
N MET A 176 9.03 -3.41 4.20
CA MET A 176 9.24 -1.95 4.22
C MET A 176 10.21 -1.53 5.33
N ALA A 177 10.18 -2.23 6.47
CA ALA A 177 11.09 -1.99 7.58
C ALA A 177 12.54 -2.30 7.22
N SER A 178 12.81 -3.33 6.42
CA SER A 178 14.19 -3.68 6.03
C SER A 178 14.87 -2.52 5.30
N PHE A 179 14.16 -1.80 4.42
CA PHE A 179 14.66 -0.60 3.75
C PHE A 179 14.89 0.57 4.71
N ALA A 180 14.00 0.77 5.68
CA ALA A 180 14.18 1.80 6.70
C ALA A 180 15.37 1.50 7.63
N ILE A 181 15.52 0.25 8.07
CA ILE A 181 16.65 -0.24 8.87
C ILE A 181 17.95 -0.04 8.09
N ALA A 182 17.99 -0.50 6.83
CA ALA A 182 19.12 -0.36 5.92
C ALA A 182 19.55 1.10 5.79
N PHE A 183 18.61 2.00 5.51
CA PHE A 183 18.89 3.41 5.36
C PHE A 183 19.36 4.05 6.67
N CYS A 184 18.76 3.70 7.82
CA CYS A 184 19.18 4.23 9.12
C CYS A 184 20.60 3.77 9.50
N ILE A 185 20.94 2.50 9.26
CA ILE A 185 22.30 1.98 9.47
C ILE A 185 23.27 2.73 8.55
N TRP A 186 22.92 2.88 7.27
CA TRP A 186 23.74 3.60 6.30
C TRP A 186 23.98 5.06 6.72
N LEU A 187 22.95 5.74 7.19
CA LEU A 187 23.03 7.11 7.68
C LEU A 187 23.96 7.24 8.90
N MET A 188 23.89 6.28 9.84
CA MET A 188 24.78 6.23 11.00
C MET A 188 26.24 5.97 10.62
N VAL A 189 26.48 5.09 9.64
CA VAL A 189 27.82 4.81 9.12
C VAL A 189 28.41 6.06 8.47
N LEU A 190 27.63 6.76 7.62
CA LEU A 190 28.08 7.97 6.94
C LEU A 190 28.32 9.18 7.85
N ASP A 191 27.61 9.27 8.97
CA ASP A 191 27.85 10.33 9.97
C ASP A 191 29.13 10.06 10.77
N ARG A 192 29.45 8.78 11.04
CA ARG A 192 30.67 8.37 11.76
C ARG A 192 31.90 8.35 10.86
N TYR A 193 31.75 7.92 9.61
CA TYR A 193 32.83 7.71 8.68
C TYR A 193 32.53 8.43 7.36
N PRO A 194 33.33 9.44 6.97
CA PRO A 194 33.18 10.12 5.69
C PRO A 194 33.74 9.28 4.54
N LEU A 195 33.27 8.04 4.40
CA LEU A 195 33.74 7.10 3.38
C LEU A 195 33.04 7.39 2.04
N PRO A 196 33.78 7.54 0.94
CA PRO A 196 33.20 7.91 -0.35
C PRO A 196 32.43 6.75 -1.03
N PHE A 197 32.73 5.48 -0.71
CA PHE A 197 32.16 4.32 -1.41
C PHE A 197 32.11 3.04 -0.55
N LEU A 198 31.24 2.98 0.46
CA LEU A 198 30.88 1.69 1.07
C LEU A 198 29.52 1.24 0.54
N GLY A 199 29.52 0.07 -0.11
CA GLY A 199 28.29 -0.62 -0.51
C GLY A 199 27.60 -1.20 0.72
N PHE A 200 26.29 -1.00 0.82
CA PHE A 200 25.45 -1.64 1.83
C PHE A 200 25.06 -3.04 1.35
N GLY A 201 25.10 -4.05 2.23
CA GLY A 201 24.53 -5.37 1.93
C GLY A 201 23.08 -5.41 2.40
N ALA A 202 22.13 -5.59 1.48
CA ALA A 202 20.73 -5.78 1.84
C ALA A 202 20.58 -7.02 2.74
N VAL A 203 20.13 -6.84 3.98
CA VAL A 203 19.69 -7.94 4.84
C VAL A 203 18.29 -8.31 4.38
N LEU A 204 18.17 -9.44 3.67
CA LEU A 204 16.91 -9.92 3.12
C LEU A 204 16.17 -10.73 4.19
N PRO A 205 14.96 -10.30 4.63
CA PRO A 205 14.25 -10.97 5.72
C PRO A 205 13.42 -12.19 5.28
N PHE A 206 13.40 -12.51 3.98
CA PHE A 206 12.59 -13.61 3.44
C PHE A 206 13.48 -14.75 2.97
N GLY A 207 13.12 -15.98 3.32
CA GLY A 207 13.83 -17.20 2.94
C GLY A 207 14.23 -17.17 1.47
N VAL A 208 15.53 -16.96 1.22
CA VAL A 208 16.11 -16.96 -0.12
C VAL A 208 16.27 -18.42 -0.50
N THR A 209 15.27 -18.96 -1.19
CA THR A 209 15.39 -20.27 -1.82
C THR A 209 15.93 -20.03 -3.23
N LEU A 210 17.05 -20.67 -3.56
CA LEU A 210 17.56 -20.72 -4.93
C LEU A 210 16.87 -21.81 -5.76
N ASP A 211 15.99 -22.58 -5.13
CA ASP A 211 15.21 -23.62 -5.80
C ASP A 211 14.31 -22.98 -6.87
N PRO A 212 14.20 -23.61 -8.05
CA PRO A 212 13.32 -23.11 -9.10
C PRO A 212 11.86 -23.13 -8.61
N PRO A 213 11.10 -22.05 -8.84
CA PRO A 213 9.72 -22.01 -8.41
C PRO A 213 8.85 -22.98 -9.24
N PRO A 214 7.64 -23.35 -8.78
CA PRO A 214 6.71 -24.18 -9.55
C PRO A 214 6.44 -23.58 -10.94
N ARG A 215 6.12 -24.40 -11.95
CA ARG A 215 5.84 -23.92 -13.31
C ARG A 215 4.73 -22.84 -13.36
N ALA A 216 3.71 -22.98 -12.51
CA ALA A 216 2.62 -22.01 -12.39
C ALA A 216 3.09 -20.63 -11.86
N TYR A 217 4.23 -20.56 -11.17
CA TYR A 217 4.79 -19.30 -10.70
C TYR A 217 5.21 -18.38 -11.85
N HIS A 218 5.64 -18.94 -12.98
CA HIS A 218 5.97 -18.14 -14.15
C HIS A 218 4.79 -17.27 -14.61
N GLU A 219 3.57 -17.83 -14.57
CA GLU A 219 2.34 -17.09 -14.90
C GLU A 219 2.05 -15.97 -13.91
N VAL A 220 2.39 -16.15 -12.64
CA VAL A 220 2.31 -15.10 -11.63
C VAL A 220 3.32 -14.00 -11.94
N ALA A 221 4.58 -14.38 -12.19
CA ALA A 221 5.68 -13.47 -12.42
C ALA A 221 5.43 -12.58 -13.66
N LEU A 222 4.94 -13.17 -14.75
CA LEU A 222 4.56 -12.44 -15.96
C LEU A 222 3.52 -11.33 -15.71
N ARG A 223 2.72 -11.42 -14.64
CA ARG A 223 1.66 -10.48 -14.30
C ARG A 223 2.06 -9.42 -13.27
N GLN A 224 3.30 -9.49 -12.75
CA GLN A 224 3.87 -8.49 -11.84
C GLN A 224 4.81 -7.56 -12.60
N SER A 225 4.28 -6.68 -13.45
CA SER A 225 5.09 -5.73 -14.25
C SER A 225 6.06 -4.92 -13.40
N TYR A 226 5.64 -4.52 -12.19
CA TYR A 226 6.44 -3.73 -11.26
C TYR A 226 7.67 -4.47 -10.70
N PHE A 227 7.73 -5.80 -10.76
CA PHE A 227 8.95 -6.56 -10.43
C PHE A 227 10.05 -6.38 -11.47
N TYR A 228 9.70 -6.03 -12.71
CA TYR A 228 10.61 -6.02 -13.85
C TYR A 228 10.82 -4.61 -14.37
N LEU A 229 11.97 -4.03 -14.01
CA LEU A 229 12.33 -2.65 -14.39
C LEU A 229 12.31 -2.41 -15.91
N LEU A 230 12.56 -3.44 -16.73
CA LEU A 230 12.50 -3.33 -18.20
C LEU A 230 11.08 -3.22 -18.76
N ARG A 231 10.05 -3.46 -17.94
CA ARG A 231 8.63 -3.28 -18.29
C ARG A 231 8.07 -1.95 -17.78
N TRP A 232 8.90 -1.14 -17.12
CA TRP A 232 8.50 0.17 -16.65
C TRP A 232 8.34 1.14 -17.80
N GLU A 233 7.32 1.99 -17.71
CA GLU A 233 7.07 3.07 -18.65
C GLU A 233 8.14 4.18 -18.53
N TRP A 234 8.32 4.98 -19.58
CA TRP A 234 9.37 6.01 -19.62
C TRP A 234 9.26 7.02 -18.45
N TYR A 235 8.05 7.34 -18.00
CA TYR A 235 7.82 8.25 -16.87
C TYR A 235 8.14 7.61 -15.52
N GLU A 236 8.04 6.29 -15.40
CA GLU A 236 8.43 5.54 -14.20
C GLU A 236 9.96 5.52 -14.05
N TRP A 237 10.68 5.45 -15.18
CA TRP A 237 12.14 5.66 -15.20
C TRP A 237 12.54 7.06 -14.76
N ILE A 238 11.79 8.10 -15.16
CA ILE A 238 11.99 9.45 -14.62
C ILE A 238 11.76 9.44 -13.10
N GLY A 239 10.74 8.72 -12.62
CA GLY A 239 10.46 8.51 -11.21
C GLY A 239 11.62 7.85 -10.43
N LEU A 240 12.46 7.04 -11.08
CA LEU A 240 13.67 6.47 -10.48
C LEU A 240 14.87 7.43 -10.55
N ILE A 241 15.07 8.09 -11.69
CA ILE A 241 16.27 8.90 -11.98
C ILE A 241 16.19 10.30 -11.35
N ALA A 242 15.02 10.94 -11.38
CA ALA A 242 14.85 12.30 -10.88
C ALA A 242 15.20 12.44 -9.40
N PRO A 243 14.77 11.55 -8.47
CA PRO A 243 15.21 11.61 -7.08
C PRO A 243 16.72 11.61 -6.92
N ILE A 244 17.46 10.78 -7.68
CA ILE A 244 18.93 10.71 -7.61
C ILE A 244 19.54 12.09 -7.91
N ILE A 245 19.10 12.72 -9.01
CA ILE A 245 19.58 14.04 -9.42
C ILE A 245 19.21 15.10 -8.38
N LEU A 246 17.97 15.09 -7.89
CA LEU A 246 17.47 16.06 -6.91
C LEU A 246 18.21 15.96 -5.57
N PHE A 247 18.45 14.76 -5.07
CA PHE A 247 19.24 14.55 -3.85
C PHE A 247 20.71 14.97 -4.05
N TRP A 248 21.30 14.68 -5.21
CA TRP A 248 22.65 15.15 -5.51
C TRP A 248 22.74 16.69 -5.53
N LEU A 249 21.79 17.37 -6.18
CA LEU A 249 21.71 18.83 -6.19
C LEU A 249 21.49 19.39 -4.77
N ALA A 250 20.59 18.79 -4.01
CA ALA A 250 20.29 19.18 -2.63
C ALA A 250 21.53 19.04 -1.74
N ALA A 251 22.30 17.95 -1.86
CA ALA A 251 23.54 17.75 -1.12
C ALA A 251 24.59 18.81 -1.44
N ARG A 252 24.77 19.14 -2.73
CA ARG A 252 25.70 20.21 -3.17
C ARG A 252 25.29 21.57 -2.64
N TRP A 253 23.99 21.87 -2.65
CA TRP A 253 23.47 23.13 -2.13
C TRP A 253 23.60 23.22 -0.61
N ALA A 254 23.26 22.14 0.11
CA ALA A 254 23.39 22.02 1.56
C ALA A 254 24.82 22.26 2.04
N ARG A 255 25.80 21.65 1.35
CA ARG A 255 27.23 21.82 1.65
C ARG A 255 27.65 23.28 1.58
N ARG A 256 27.23 24.00 0.54
CA ARG A 256 27.55 25.44 0.36
C ARG A 256 26.91 26.34 1.42
N ARG A 257 25.88 25.85 2.11
CA ARG A 257 25.12 26.56 3.14
C ARG A 257 25.35 25.99 4.55
N GLU A 258 26.34 25.09 4.70
CA GLU A 258 26.71 24.44 5.96
C GLU A 258 25.56 23.69 6.66
N MET A 259 24.58 23.20 5.88
CA MET A 259 23.43 22.46 6.39
C MET A 259 23.75 20.97 6.56
N ARG A 260 24.49 20.64 7.62
CA ARG A 260 25.08 19.30 7.86
C ARG A 260 24.07 18.15 7.73
N ASN A 261 22.93 18.22 8.39
CA ASN A 261 21.94 17.13 8.38
C ASN A 261 21.29 16.94 7.00
N LEU A 262 20.98 18.05 6.31
CA LEU A 262 20.41 18.01 4.97
C LEU A 262 21.41 17.43 3.97
N GLU A 263 22.67 17.84 4.06
CA GLU A 263 23.74 17.27 3.26
C GLU A 263 23.90 15.77 3.50
N LEU A 264 23.96 15.35 4.76
CA LEU A 264 24.14 13.95 5.15
C LEU A 264 23.04 13.06 4.56
N VAL A 265 21.77 13.40 4.78
CA VAL A 265 20.62 12.62 4.28
C VAL A 265 20.60 12.60 2.75
N SER A 266 20.83 13.76 2.12
CA SER A 266 20.78 13.88 0.65
C SER A 266 21.92 13.11 -0.01
N ARG A 267 23.13 13.18 0.55
CA ARG A 267 24.28 12.41 0.06
C ARG A 267 24.10 10.91 0.30
N ALA A 268 23.51 10.52 1.43
CA ALA A 268 23.25 9.11 1.75
C ALA A 268 22.26 8.47 0.77
N MET A 269 21.29 9.23 0.28
CA MET A 269 20.21 8.72 -0.56
C MET A 269 20.67 8.32 -1.97
N VAL A 270 21.64 9.03 -2.55
CA VAL A 270 22.16 8.76 -3.90
C VAL A 270 22.67 7.31 -4.06
N PRO A 271 23.67 6.83 -3.28
CA PRO A 271 24.14 5.46 -3.40
C PRO A 271 23.09 4.43 -2.94
N PHE A 272 22.18 4.81 -2.04
CA PHE A 272 21.10 3.94 -1.59
C PHE A 272 20.14 3.58 -2.74
N ILE A 273 19.71 4.58 -3.53
CA ILE A 273 18.86 4.35 -4.71
C ILE A 273 19.64 3.61 -5.81
N LEU A 274 20.87 4.03 -6.10
CA LEU A 274 21.68 3.41 -7.16
C LEU A 274 21.91 1.92 -6.89
N LEU A 275 22.22 1.57 -5.64
CA LEU A 275 22.40 0.17 -5.26
C LEU A 275 21.09 -0.60 -5.38
N ALA A 276 19.96 -0.05 -4.93
CA ALA A 276 18.65 -0.68 -5.08
C ALA A 276 18.28 -0.90 -6.55
N ALA A 277 18.60 0.05 -7.44
CA ALA A 277 18.38 -0.09 -8.88
C ALA A 277 19.25 -1.20 -9.50
N VAL A 278 20.54 -1.27 -9.12
CA VAL A 278 21.43 -2.36 -9.55
C VAL A 278 20.92 -3.70 -9.02
N SER A 279 20.52 -3.79 -7.75
CA SER A 279 19.95 -5.00 -7.18
C SER A 279 18.67 -5.42 -7.91
N ALA A 280 17.78 -4.47 -8.25
CA ALA A 280 16.57 -4.77 -9.00
C ALA A 280 16.89 -5.34 -10.39
N LEU A 281 17.82 -4.73 -11.13
CA LEU A 281 18.27 -5.24 -12.43
C LEU A 281 18.87 -6.66 -12.32
N VAL A 282 19.71 -6.89 -11.31
CA VAL A 282 20.34 -8.20 -11.07
C VAL A 282 19.29 -9.27 -10.75
N LEU A 283 18.25 -8.93 -9.98
CA LEU A 283 17.19 -9.88 -9.59
C LEU A 283 16.14 -10.07 -10.68
N SER A 284 15.86 -9.06 -11.51
CA SER A 284 14.75 -9.09 -12.47
C SER A 284 15.13 -9.57 -13.87
N ILE A 285 16.39 -9.46 -14.29
CA ILE A 285 16.82 -9.84 -15.65
C ILE A 285 17.02 -11.35 -15.81
N PRO A 286 17.79 -12.04 -14.94
CA PRO A 286 18.06 -13.46 -15.14
C PRO A 286 16.85 -14.32 -14.76
N ALA A 287 16.40 -15.19 -15.67
CA ALA A 287 15.29 -16.11 -15.41
C ALA A 287 15.50 -16.99 -14.17
N ARG A 288 16.76 -17.34 -13.84
CA ARG A 288 17.11 -18.10 -12.63
C ARG A 288 16.77 -17.39 -11.31
N PHE A 289 16.55 -16.07 -11.33
CA PHE A 289 16.24 -15.27 -10.14
C PHE A 289 14.78 -14.80 -10.11
N GLU A 290 13.91 -15.36 -10.96
CA GLU A 290 12.49 -14.99 -11.05
C GLU A 290 11.78 -15.04 -9.68
N ALA A 291 12.07 -16.05 -8.85
CA ALA A 291 11.54 -16.15 -7.49
C ALA A 291 12.09 -15.10 -6.52
N LEU A 292 13.27 -14.53 -6.79
CA LEU A 292 13.92 -13.51 -5.97
C LEU A 292 13.46 -12.08 -6.35
N ALA A 293 12.77 -11.90 -7.48
CA ALA A 293 12.20 -10.62 -7.86
C ALA A 293 11.21 -10.08 -6.81
N ARG A 294 10.56 -10.98 -6.03
CA ARG A 294 9.68 -10.67 -4.89
C ARG A 294 10.33 -9.89 -3.74
N LEU A 295 11.66 -9.76 -3.74
CA LEU A 295 12.38 -8.93 -2.77
C LEU A 295 12.23 -7.44 -3.05
N GLU A 296 11.80 -7.09 -4.26
CA GLU A 296 11.40 -5.76 -4.71
C GLU A 296 12.30 -4.62 -4.19
N PRO A 297 13.62 -4.60 -4.50
CA PRO A 297 14.55 -3.61 -3.92
C PRO A 297 14.13 -2.16 -4.12
N LEU A 298 13.41 -1.87 -5.21
CA LEU A 298 12.92 -0.53 -5.55
C LEU A 298 11.76 -0.05 -4.65
N ARG A 299 11.17 -0.90 -3.80
CA ARG A 299 10.26 -0.41 -2.75
C ARG A 299 10.93 0.54 -1.76
N CYS A 300 12.27 0.57 -1.71
CA CYS A 300 13.01 1.60 -0.99
C CYS A 300 12.67 3.02 -1.47
N LEU A 301 12.16 3.18 -2.71
CA LEU A 301 11.72 4.45 -3.26
C LEU A 301 10.59 5.11 -2.46
N ALA A 302 9.78 4.35 -1.71
CA ALA A 302 8.76 4.94 -0.86
C ALA A 302 9.38 5.87 0.21
N LEU A 303 10.43 5.40 0.88
CA LEU A 303 11.20 6.22 1.82
C LEU A 303 11.90 7.38 1.11
N THR A 304 12.46 7.12 -0.07
CA THR A 304 13.09 8.12 -0.92
C THR A 304 12.14 9.27 -1.26
N TYR A 305 10.92 8.98 -1.69
CA TYR A 305 9.91 9.97 -2.08
C TYR A 305 9.44 10.78 -0.86
N MET A 306 9.22 10.12 0.28
CA MET A 306 8.88 10.83 1.51
C MET A 306 9.97 11.83 1.92
N LEU A 307 11.25 11.43 1.86
CA LEU A 307 12.38 12.30 2.16
C LEU A 307 12.57 13.40 1.11
N LEU A 308 12.29 13.09 -0.16
CA LEU A 308 12.34 14.07 -1.25
C LEU A 308 11.28 15.15 -1.06
N ILE A 309 10.07 14.81 -0.64
CA ILE A 309 9.01 15.77 -0.30
C ILE A 309 9.44 16.64 0.87
N VAL A 310 9.97 16.05 1.95
CA VAL A 310 10.41 16.82 3.13
C VAL A 310 11.48 17.83 2.76
N ILE A 311 12.53 17.39 2.05
CA ILE A 311 13.66 18.24 1.67
C ILE A 311 13.24 19.25 0.59
N GLY A 312 12.54 18.79 -0.44
CA GLY A 312 12.07 19.61 -1.56
C GLY A 312 11.16 20.75 -1.10
N ALA A 313 10.17 20.46 -0.24
CA ALA A 313 9.30 21.47 0.32
C ALA A 313 10.05 22.50 1.17
N GLY A 314 10.98 22.05 2.02
CA GLY A 314 11.78 22.94 2.84
C GLY A 314 12.66 23.87 1.99
N LEU A 315 13.34 23.33 0.98
CA LEU A 315 14.13 24.14 0.04
C LEU A 315 13.27 25.12 -0.75
N LEU A 316 12.12 24.66 -1.25
CA LEU A 316 11.20 25.48 -2.02
C LEU A 316 10.61 26.62 -1.20
N SER A 317 10.27 26.38 0.07
CA SER A 317 9.78 27.43 0.97
C SER A 317 10.77 28.60 1.13
N ARG A 318 12.07 28.30 1.23
CA ARG A 318 13.15 29.29 1.28
C ARG A 318 13.28 30.06 -0.02
N LEU A 319 13.16 29.38 -1.16
CA LEU A 319 13.16 30.02 -2.49
C LEU A 319 11.97 30.97 -2.68
N LEU A 320 10.80 30.57 -2.19
CA LEU A 320 9.57 31.38 -2.23
C LEU A 320 9.55 32.49 -1.18
N ARG A 321 10.60 32.62 -0.36
CA ARG A 321 10.73 33.60 0.74
C ARG A 321 9.49 33.63 1.65
N ASN A 322 8.91 32.46 1.91
CA ASN A 322 7.73 32.29 2.76
C ASN A 322 6.50 33.12 2.33
N ARG A 323 6.38 33.45 1.03
CA ARG A 323 5.18 34.13 0.50
C ARG A 323 4.03 33.12 0.39
N LEU A 324 3.10 33.20 1.35
CA LEU A 324 1.92 32.32 1.43
C LEU A 324 1.18 32.20 0.10
N GLN A 325 1.03 33.31 -0.65
CA GLN A 325 0.38 33.32 -1.96
C GLN A 325 1.05 32.37 -2.96
N LEU A 326 2.39 32.34 -3.02
CA LEU A 326 3.11 31.47 -3.94
C LEU A 326 3.05 30.01 -3.49
N SER A 327 3.05 29.75 -2.19
CA SER A 327 2.84 28.41 -1.64
C SER A 327 1.44 27.90 -1.95
N LEU A 328 0.41 28.74 -1.89
CA LEU A 328 -0.96 28.37 -2.25
C LEU A 328 -1.09 28.11 -3.76
N VAL A 329 -0.48 28.93 -4.61
CA VAL A 329 -0.45 28.72 -6.08
C VAL A 329 0.21 27.38 -6.45
N LEU A 330 1.11 26.85 -5.63
CA LEU A 330 1.68 25.53 -5.83
C LEU A 330 0.81 24.41 -5.26
N LEU A 331 0.40 24.52 -3.99
CA LEU A 331 -0.27 23.44 -3.26
C LEU A 331 -1.71 23.22 -3.74
N VAL A 332 -2.44 24.27 -4.08
CA VAL A 332 -3.84 24.16 -4.48
C VAL A 332 -4.00 23.39 -5.79
N PRO A 333 -3.27 23.69 -6.89
CA PRO A 333 -3.36 22.88 -8.10
C PRO A 333 -2.92 21.43 -7.90
N LEU A 334 -1.88 21.18 -7.10
CA LEU A 334 -1.45 19.81 -6.77
C LEU A 334 -2.53 19.05 -6.01
N GLY A 335 -3.14 19.67 -5.00
CA GLY A 335 -4.23 19.05 -4.24
C GLY A 335 -5.48 18.81 -5.09
N ILE A 336 -5.83 19.76 -5.96
CA ILE A 336 -6.93 19.59 -6.93
C ILE A 336 -6.62 18.43 -7.89
N GLY A 337 -5.39 18.36 -8.41
CA GLY A 337 -4.95 17.26 -9.26
C GLY A 337 -5.09 15.92 -8.55
N MET A 338 -4.56 15.80 -7.34
CA MET A 338 -4.67 14.58 -6.53
C MET A 338 -6.13 14.20 -6.26
N TYR A 339 -6.99 15.16 -5.93
CA TYR A 339 -8.41 14.91 -5.76
C TYR A 339 -9.07 14.35 -7.04
N PHE A 340 -8.78 14.93 -8.20
CA PHE A 340 -9.33 14.45 -9.47
C PHE A 340 -8.81 13.06 -9.84
N GLU A 341 -7.52 12.78 -9.63
CA GLU A 341 -6.96 11.44 -9.83
C GLU A 341 -7.66 10.42 -8.93
N GLN A 342 -7.91 10.74 -7.65
CA GLN A 342 -8.64 9.84 -6.75
C GLN A 342 -10.10 9.63 -7.16
N ARG A 343 -10.78 10.68 -7.63
CA ARG A 343 -12.13 10.55 -8.20
C ARG A 343 -12.17 9.76 -9.49
N ALA A 344 -11.10 9.79 -10.28
CA ALA A 344 -10.96 9.01 -11.51
C ALA A 344 -10.61 7.54 -11.23
N LEU A 345 -9.85 7.27 -10.16
CA LEU A 345 -9.48 5.92 -9.73
C LEU A 345 -10.69 5.14 -9.18
N PHE A 346 -11.57 5.80 -8.41
CA PHE A 346 -12.78 5.19 -7.84
C PHE A 346 -14.06 5.93 -8.30
N PRO A 347 -14.41 5.83 -9.60
CA PRO A 347 -15.50 6.62 -10.18
C PRO A 347 -16.90 6.21 -9.70
N ALA A 348 -17.12 4.91 -9.45
CA ALA A 348 -18.42 4.37 -9.03
C ALA A 348 -18.65 4.46 -7.51
N SER A 349 -17.58 4.64 -6.74
CA SER A 349 -17.58 4.71 -5.28
C SER A 349 -17.70 6.16 -4.79
N ALA A 350 -18.17 6.32 -3.55
CA ALA A 350 -18.12 7.63 -2.90
C ALA A 350 -16.66 7.99 -2.62
N HIS A 351 -16.28 9.26 -2.78
CA HIS A 351 -14.90 9.72 -2.49
C HIS A 351 -14.47 9.41 -1.06
N ILE A 352 -15.43 9.44 -0.13
CA ILE A 352 -15.23 9.04 1.26
C ILE A 352 -16.30 8.02 1.61
N GLU A 353 -15.88 6.80 1.87
CA GLU A 353 -16.74 5.71 2.32
C GLU A 353 -16.78 5.67 3.85
N TRP A 354 -17.76 6.38 4.42
CA TRP A 354 -17.91 6.48 5.87
C TRP A 354 -18.28 5.14 6.53
N PRO A 355 -17.78 4.82 7.73
CA PRO A 355 -18.08 3.58 8.46
C PRO A 355 -19.56 3.25 8.68
N TRP A 356 -20.43 4.27 8.66
CA TRP A 356 -21.87 4.16 8.89
C TRP A 356 -22.72 4.34 7.62
N ALA A 357 -22.09 4.68 6.50
CA ALA A 357 -22.80 4.92 5.25
C ALA A 357 -22.94 3.61 4.47
N ARG A 358 -24.08 3.46 3.78
CA ARG A 358 -24.24 2.38 2.79
C ARG A 358 -23.40 2.70 1.55
N PRO A 359 -22.79 1.70 0.91
CA PRO A 359 -21.97 1.92 -0.27
C PRO A 359 -22.82 2.40 -1.46
N ARG A 360 -22.28 3.36 -2.22
CA ARG A 360 -22.88 3.83 -3.47
C ARG A 360 -22.66 2.86 -4.62
N ASN A 361 -21.53 2.16 -4.61
CA ASN A 361 -21.12 1.24 -5.66
C ASN A 361 -22.02 -0.01 -5.69
N PRO A 362 -22.61 -0.38 -6.85
CA PRO A 362 -23.48 -1.56 -6.96
C PRO A 362 -22.80 -2.90 -6.60
N TRP A 363 -21.51 -3.08 -6.91
CA TRP A 363 -20.77 -4.28 -6.52
C TRP A 363 -20.61 -4.36 -5.01
N ALA A 364 -20.24 -3.25 -4.39
CA ALA A 364 -20.16 -3.13 -2.94
C ALA A 364 -21.49 -3.42 -2.24
N GLN A 365 -22.61 -2.96 -2.80
CA GLN A 365 -23.96 -3.27 -2.28
C GLN A 365 -24.26 -4.76 -2.35
N ALA A 366 -23.87 -5.44 -3.44
CA ALA A 366 -24.02 -6.87 -3.58
C ALA A 366 -23.20 -7.63 -2.53
N PHE A 367 -21.95 -7.19 -2.28
CA PHE A 367 -21.08 -7.80 -1.26
C PHE A 367 -21.65 -7.63 0.15
N GLU A 368 -22.20 -6.46 0.50
CA GLU A 368 -22.90 -6.28 1.78
C GLU A 368 -24.17 -7.15 1.89
N TRP A 369 -24.91 -7.31 0.79
CA TRP A 369 -26.06 -8.22 0.75
C TRP A 369 -25.63 -9.67 0.97
N ILE A 370 -24.55 -10.11 0.30
CA ILE A 370 -23.97 -11.45 0.46
C ILE A 370 -23.62 -11.71 1.92
N ARG A 371 -22.93 -10.77 2.57
CA ARG A 371 -22.57 -10.87 3.98
C ARG A 371 -23.78 -11.13 4.89
N ALA A 372 -24.92 -10.52 4.60
CA ALA A 372 -26.11 -10.62 5.43
C ALA A 372 -27.02 -11.83 5.09
N ASN A 373 -26.99 -12.33 3.85
CA ASN A 373 -28.03 -13.25 3.34
C ASN A 373 -27.51 -14.63 2.91
N THR A 374 -26.20 -14.90 3.02
CA THR A 374 -25.63 -16.20 2.64
C THR A 374 -24.97 -16.92 3.82
N PRO A 375 -24.82 -18.26 3.79
CA PRO A 375 -24.11 -19.00 4.83
C PRO A 375 -22.65 -18.56 4.97
N VAL A 376 -22.10 -18.53 6.19
CA VAL A 376 -20.72 -18.11 6.47
C VAL A 376 -19.67 -19.01 5.79
N ASP A 377 -20.00 -20.28 5.62
CA ASP A 377 -19.18 -21.30 4.98
C ASP A 377 -19.36 -21.37 3.45
N ALA A 378 -20.17 -20.49 2.87
CA ALA A 378 -20.37 -20.44 1.42
C ALA A 378 -19.07 -20.07 0.68
N LEU A 379 -18.79 -20.83 -0.38
CA LEU A 379 -17.76 -20.53 -1.37
C LEU A 379 -18.39 -19.90 -2.60
N PHE A 380 -17.89 -18.72 -2.97
CA PHE A 380 -18.31 -17.98 -4.14
C PHE A 380 -17.37 -18.19 -5.32
N ALA A 381 -17.93 -18.24 -6.53
CA ALA A 381 -17.20 -17.95 -7.74
C ALA A 381 -17.69 -16.63 -8.33
N LEU A 382 -16.76 -15.78 -8.72
CA LEU A 382 -17.02 -14.51 -9.37
C LEU A 382 -15.95 -14.35 -10.45
N ASN A 383 -16.13 -13.37 -11.33
CA ASN A 383 -15.15 -13.09 -12.37
C ASN A 383 -13.76 -12.91 -11.73
N PRO A 384 -12.73 -13.70 -12.12
CA PRO A 384 -11.40 -13.57 -11.53
C PRO A 384 -10.82 -12.16 -11.71
N ASP A 385 -11.22 -11.45 -12.76
CA ASP A 385 -10.81 -10.07 -13.03
C ASP A 385 -11.80 -9.03 -12.48
N HIS A 386 -12.71 -9.38 -11.56
CA HIS A 386 -13.80 -8.50 -11.11
C HIS A 386 -13.34 -7.11 -10.68
N MET A 387 -12.23 -7.00 -9.95
CA MET A 387 -11.68 -5.72 -9.48
C MET A 387 -11.26 -4.78 -10.61
N ASN A 388 -10.89 -5.31 -11.77
CA ASN A 388 -10.52 -4.52 -12.95
C ASN A 388 -11.72 -4.18 -13.83
N LEU A 389 -12.93 -4.63 -13.50
CA LEU A 389 -14.11 -4.37 -14.30
C LEU A 389 -14.56 -2.91 -14.17
N PRO A 390 -15.06 -2.31 -15.25
CA PRO A 390 -15.62 -0.96 -15.19
C PRO A 390 -16.73 -0.85 -14.14
N GLY A 391 -16.56 0.08 -13.20
CA GLY A 391 -17.54 0.38 -12.15
C GLY A 391 -17.50 -0.55 -10.94
N GLU A 392 -16.55 -1.49 -10.86
CA GLU A 392 -16.32 -2.30 -9.66
C GLU A 392 -15.50 -1.54 -8.62
N ASP A 393 -14.49 -0.78 -9.04
CA ASP A 393 -13.62 0.08 -8.21
C ASP A 393 -12.70 -0.67 -7.21
N GLU A 394 -12.14 -1.81 -7.61
CA GLU A 394 -11.21 -2.63 -6.84
C GLU A 394 -11.67 -3.03 -5.43
N ASN A 395 -12.96 -3.33 -5.25
CA ASN A 395 -13.48 -3.69 -3.95
C ASN A 395 -13.15 -5.14 -3.56
N GLY A 396 -12.53 -5.30 -2.40
CA GLY A 396 -12.21 -6.59 -1.81
C GLY A 396 -13.44 -7.39 -1.44
N PHE A 397 -13.68 -8.49 -2.16
CA PHE A 397 -14.78 -9.41 -1.90
C PHE A 397 -14.70 -10.04 -0.50
N ARG A 398 -13.60 -10.70 -0.12
CA ARG A 398 -13.49 -11.33 1.21
C ARG A 398 -13.59 -10.28 2.32
N ALA A 399 -12.99 -9.11 2.11
CA ALA A 399 -13.00 -8.02 3.08
C ALA A 399 -14.41 -7.46 3.35
N ARG A 400 -15.25 -7.32 2.31
CA ARG A 400 -16.58 -6.72 2.43
C ARG A 400 -17.72 -7.74 2.57
N ALA A 401 -17.68 -8.83 1.81
CA ALA A 401 -18.70 -9.87 1.82
C ALA A 401 -18.53 -10.86 2.99
N GLU A 402 -17.33 -10.92 3.58
CA GLU A 402 -17.00 -11.86 4.66
C GLU A 402 -17.30 -13.33 4.27
N ARG A 403 -17.06 -13.69 3.01
CA ARG A 403 -17.24 -15.05 2.46
C ARG A 403 -15.98 -15.53 1.76
N SER A 404 -15.83 -16.86 1.66
CA SER A 404 -14.78 -17.46 0.84
C SER A 404 -15.08 -17.24 -0.64
N MET A 405 -14.03 -17.06 -1.45
CA MET A 405 -14.12 -17.05 -2.90
C MET A 405 -13.01 -17.87 -3.54
N LEU A 406 -13.27 -18.33 -4.77
CA LEU A 406 -12.22 -18.81 -5.68
C LEU A 406 -11.17 -17.71 -5.91
N ALA A 407 -9.95 -18.14 -6.23
CA ALA A 407 -8.82 -17.24 -6.40
C ALA A 407 -9.06 -16.24 -7.55
N ASP A 408 -8.69 -14.99 -7.32
CA ASP A 408 -8.80 -13.92 -8.31
C ASP A 408 -7.49 -13.66 -9.08
N MET A 409 -7.58 -12.82 -10.11
CA MET A 409 -6.46 -12.42 -10.97
C MET A 409 -5.80 -11.11 -10.56
N VAL A 410 -6.28 -10.47 -9.48
CA VAL A 410 -5.91 -9.09 -9.13
C VAL A 410 -5.11 -9.04 -7.83
N LYS A 411 -5.63 -9.60 -6.73
CA LYS A 411 -4.99 -9.57 -5.41
C LYS A 411 -4.41 -10.92 -4.99
N ASP A 412 -5.05 -12.04 -5.35
CA ASP A 412 -4.52 -13.37 -5.00
C ASP A 412 -3.23 -13.71 -5.76
N LYS A 413 -3.00 -13.11 -6.94
CA LYS A 413 -1.70 -13.18 -7.63
C LYS A 413 -0.57 -12.55 -6.80
N GLY A 414 -0.88 -11.54 -6.00
CA GLY A 414 0.08 -10.90 -5.08
C GLY A 414 0.57 -11.89 -4.04
N ALA A 415 -0.36 -12.61 -3.42
CA ALA A 415 -0.04 -13.69 -2.48
C ALA A 415 0.74 -14.82 -3.15
N ALA A 416 0.32 -15.28 -4.33
CA ALA A 416 1.03 -16.31 -5.09
C ALA A 416 2.46 -15.88 -5.49
N SER A 417 2.69 -14.58 -5.71
CA SER A 417 4.01 -14.04 -6.05
C SER A 417 4.96 -14.01 -4.86
N MET A 418 4.43 -13.75 -3.66
CA MET A 418 5.22 -13.74 -2.44
C MET A 418 5.44 -15.15 -1.89
N PHE A 419 4.47 -16.04 -2.08
CA PHE A 419 4.44 -17.42 -1.59
C PHE A 419 4.29 -18.41 -2.77
N PRO A 420 5.39 -18.77 -3.45
CA PRO A 420 5.38 -19.62 -4.65
C PRO A 420 4.59 -20.93 -4.56
N PRO A 421 4.50 -21.63 -3.40
CA PRO A 421 3.67 -22.82 -3.30
C PRO A 421 2.18 -22.60 -3.61
N LEU A 422 1.65 -21.38 -3.43
CA LEU A 422 0.26 -21.04 -3.76
C LEU A 422 0.00 -20.90 -5.26
N ALA A 423 1.05 -20.73 -6.08
CA ALA A 423 0.90 -20.45 -7.51
C ALA A 423 0.16 -21.55 -8.27
N THR A 424 0.34 -22.82 -7.89
CA THR A 424 -0.34 -23.94 -8.53
C THR A 424 -1.85 -23.88 -8.31
N GLN A 425 -2.29 -23.71 -7.06
CA GLN A 425 -3.70 -23.63 -6.70
C GLN A 425 -4.36 -22.37 -7.26
N TRP A 426 -3.66 -21.24 -7.17
CA TRP A 426 -4.09 -19.98 -7.78
C TRP A 426 -4.37 -20.16 -9.28
N TRP A 427 -3.39 -20.69 -10.01
CA TRP A 427 -3.49 -20.84 -11.45
C TRP A 427 -4.61 -21.79 -11.86
N GLU A 428 -4.78 -22.89 -11.13
CA GLU A 428 -5.84 -23.85 -11.38
C GLU A 428 -7.23 -23.22 -11.25
N GLN A 429 -7.51 -22.52 -10.14
CA GLN A 429 -8.81 -21.89 -9.90
C GLN A 429 -9.10 -20.77 -10.91
N VAL A 430 -8.08 -19.97 -11.25
CA VAL A 430 -8.18 -18.93 -12.27
C VAL A 430 -8.49 -19.51 -13.65
N GLN A 431 -7.81 -20.58 -14.06
CA GLN A 431 -8.04 -21.20 -15.37
C GLN A 431 -9.43 -21.82 -15.46
N ASP A 432 -9.91 -22.44 -14.39
CA ASP A 432 -11.24 -23.06 -14.36
C ASP A 432 -12.39 -22.04 -14.41
N ALA A 433 -12.13 -20.82 -13.95
CA ALA A 433 -13.04 -19.67 -14.00
C ALA A 433 -12.77 -18.71 -15.18
N LYS A 434 -11.90 -19.10 -16.12
CA LYS A 434 -11.54 -18.29 -17.29
C LYS A 434 -12.77 -18.02 -18.17
N ASN A 435 -12.78 -16.85 -18.81
CA ASN A 435 -13.89 -16.38 -19.65
C ASN A 435 -15.23 -16.40 -18.89
N PHE A 436 -15.20 -15.98 -17.62
CA PHE A 436 -16.30 -16.08 -16.67
C PHE A 436 -17.67 -15.62 -17.21
N GLN A 437 -17.69 -14.55 -18.01
CA GLN A 437 -18.90 -13.99 -18.62
C GLN A 437 -19.61 -14.92 -19.62
N HIS A 438 -18.90 -15.92 -20.15
CA HIS A 438 -19.42 -16.88 -21.13
C HIS A 438 -19.72 -18.25 -20.51
N LEU A 439 -19.43 -18.43 -19.22
CA LEU A 439 -19.72 -19.68 -18.52
C LEU A 439 -21.23 -19.95 -18.51
N GLN A 440 -21.57 -21.19 -18.81
CA GLN A 440 -22.93 -21.69 -18.79
C GLN A 440 -23.22 -22.40 -17.48
N LYS A 441 -24.47 -22.80 -17.27
CA LYS A 441 -24.89 -23.52 -16.05
C LYS A 441 -24.02 -24.76 -15.79
N ALA A 442 -23.73 -25.53 -16.83
CA ALA A 442 -22.88 -26.72 -16.74
C ALA A 442 -21.44 -26.41 -16.27
N ASP A 443 -20.91 -25.22 -16.59
CA ASP A 443 -19.60 -24.80 -16.10
C ASP A 443 -19.64 -24.45 -14.60
N PHE A 444 -20.71 -23.80 -14.15
CA PHE A 444 -20.90 -23.56 -12.71
C PHE A 444 -21.13 -24.86 -11.93
N ASP A 445 -21.83 -25.83 -12.52
CA ASP A 445 -21.99 -27.17 -11.95
C ASP A 445 -20.62 -27.89 -11.84
N ARG A 446 -19.73 -27.72 -12.82
CA ARG A 446 -18.34 -28.20 -12.75
C ARG A 446 -17.58 -27.55 -11.59
N LEU A 447 -17.66 -26.22 -11.45
CA LEU A 447 -17.00 -25.50 -10.35
C LEU A 447 -17.54 -25.94 -8.98
N ARG A 448 -18.85 -26.19 -8.88
CA ARG A 448 -19.48 -26.77 -7.70
C ARG A 448 -18.95 -28.15 -7.37
N GLN A 449 -18.89 -29.06 -8.35
CA GLN A 449 -18.40 -30.42 -8.14
C GLN A 449 -16.92 -30.44 -7.76
N LYS A 450 -16.09 -29.57 -8.35
CA LYS A 450 -14.65 -29.56 -8.14
C LYS A 450 -14.23 -28.86 -6.84
N TYR A 451 -14.86 -27.72 -6.52
CA TYR A 451 -14.41 -26.84 -5.43
C TYR A 451 -15.44 -26.65 -4.31
N GLY A 452 -16.69 -27.08 -4.51
CA GLY A 452 -17.79 -26.82 -3.56
C GLY A 452 -18.38 -25.42 -3.68
N VAL A 453 -18.24 -24.76 -4.84
CA VAL A 453 -18.90 -23.47 -5.11
C VAL A 453 -20.41 -23.63 -4.96
N SER A 454 -21.02 -22.84 -4.09
CA SER A 454 -22.47 -22.84 -3.84
C SER A 454 -23.17 -21.58 -4.32
N TRP A 455 -22.41 -20.51 -4.57
CA TRP A 455 -22.91 -19.22 -5.00
C TRP A 455 -22.03 -18.61 -6.07
N VAL A 456 -22.64 -17.80 -6.93
CA VAL A 456 -21.92 -17.05 -7.96
C VAL A 456 -22.35 -15.59 -8.01
N VAL A 457 -21.41 -14.71 -8.35
CA VAL A 457 -21.70 -13.30 -8.68
C VAL A 457 -21.45 -13.11 -10.17
N VAL A 458 -22.49 -12.80 -10.92
CA VAL A 458 -22.44 -12.64 -12.39
C VAL A 458 -22.83 -11.21 -12.78
N GLN A 459 -22.16 -10.65 -13.79
CA GLN A 459 -22.53 -9.35 -14.35
C GLN A 459 -23.87 -9.42 -15.09
N GLN A 460 -24.62 -8.32 -15.09
CA GLN A 460 -25.84 -8.16 -15.91
C GLN A 460 -25.54 -8.37 -17.41
N PRO A 461 -26.42 -9.04 -18.19
CA PRO A 461 -27.74 -9.58 -17.82
C PRO A 461 -27.72 -10.89 -17.01
N GLY A 462 -26.54 -11.49 -16.82
CA GLY A 462 -26.34 -12.79 -16.17
C GLY A 462 -26.84 -13.97 -17.02
N LEU A 463 -26.81 -15.17 -16.43
CA LEU A 463 -27.32 -16.38 -17.08
C LEU A 463 -28.82 -16.57 -16.81
N ALA A 464 -29.57 -17.02 -17.81
CA ALA A 464 -30.95 -17.44 -17.64
C ALA A 464 -31.03 -18.82 -16.97
N GLY A 465 -32.07 -19.05 -16.15
CA GLY A 465 -32.34 -20.37 -15.55
C GLY A 465 -31.52 -20.71 -14.30
N ILE A 466 -30.89 -19.73 -13.66
CA ILE A 466 -30.30 -19.83 -12.32
C ILE A 466 -31.12 -18.95 -11.36
N ASP A 467 -31.36 -19.45 -10.14
CA ASP A 467 -32.03 -18.68 -9.09
C ASP A 467 -31.11 -17.59 -8.55
N CYS A 468 -31.51 -16.33 -8.73
CA CYS A 468 -30.73 -15.15 -8.33
C CYS A 468 -31.54 -14.29 -7.35
N PRO A 469 -31.47 -14.57 -6.03
CA PRO A 469 -32.24 -13.84 -5.03
C PRO A 469 -31.86 -12.36 -4.88
N TYR A 470 -30.71 -11.94 -5.42
CA TYR A 470 -30.31 -10.54 -5.46
C TYR A 470 -29.93 -10.12 -6.86
N GLU A 471 -30.37 -8.92 -7.22
CA GLU A 471 -30.09 -8.29 -8.50
C GLU A 471 -30.04 -6.77 -8.32
N ASN A 472 -29.08 -6.12 -8.99
CA ASN A 472 -29.03 -4.67 -9.11
C ASN A 472 -28.57 -4.27 -10.53
N SER A 473 -28.24 -2.99 -10.72
CA SER A 473 -27.86 -2.46 -12.03
C SER A 473 -26.57 -3.03 -12.62
N ALA A 474 -25.70 -3.67 -11.82
CA ALA A 474 -24.41 -4.19 -12.27
C ALA A 474 -24.33 -5.71 -12.21
N VAL A 475 -24.84 -6.33 -11.14
CA VAL A 475 -24.62 -7.75 -10.85
C VAL A 475 -25.87 -8.46 -10.33
N ARG A 476 -25.84 -9.78 -10.47
CA ARG A 476 -26.79 -10.74 -9.91
C ARG A 476 -26.03 -11.72 -9.03
N VAL A 477 -26.57 -12.03 -7.86
CA VAL A 477 -26.03 -13.05 -6.95
C VAL A 477 -26.92 -14.27 -7.01
N CYS A 478 -26.36 -15.39 -7.44
CA CYS A 478 -27.12 -16.57 -7.80
C CYS A 478 -26.66 -17.81 -7.04
N ARG A 479 -27.61 -18.69 -6.73
CA ARG A 479 -27.35 -19.97 -6.05
C ARG A 479 -27.14 -21.09 -7.06
N ILE A 480 -26.15 -21.94 -6.82
CA ILE A 480 -25.87 -23.12 -7.65
C ILE A 480 -26.35 -24.36 -6.89
N ASP A 481 -27.45 -24.93 -7.36
CA ASP A 481 -28.20 -26.04 -6.73
C ASP A 481 -27.80 -27.43 -7.18
#